data_AF-A0AAV6WGC9-F1
#
_entry.id   AF-A0AAV6WGC9-F1
#
_cell.length_a   1.000
_cell.length_b   1.000
_cell.length_c   1.000
_cell.angle_alpha   90.00
_cell.angle_beta   90.00
_cell.angle_gamma   90.00
#
_symmetry.space_group_name_H-M   'P 1'
#
loop_
_entity.id
_entity.type
_entity.pdbx_description
1 polymer ?
#
loop_
_entity_poly.entity_id
_entity_poly.type
_entity_poly.pdbx_seq_one_letter_code
_entity_poly.pdbx_strand_id
1 'polypeptide(L)'
;MNPKSMTIIKFIILLTLNISFLNQSQATNKESTTTTLHKHHPKAHSPSSPLSNEQFTSSFQYEEFLEQCEKRMTSDCADQIIENIFKDDKSVNKTCCSKLINMGPDCHKELLNREKTLHEDKKYIAKSEHLWKRCEKIVGPVKDHGYPKLPPRRYRPGNEDFLKGCAEKMTEKCGTKIVAALFGGEATVDKKCCSKLLHMGGECHDEMVKRLLQLSEKSTKVNRGEVRKRSDQVWKHCEKIGK
;
A
#
# COMPACT_ATOMS: atom_id res chain seq x y z
N MET A 1 -11.39 -26.80 -9.98
CA MET A 1 -10.69 -25.52 -10.23
C MET A 1 -11.61 -24.60 -11.03
N ASN A 2 -11.79 -23.35 -10.59
CA ASN A 2 -12.78 -22.41 -11.13
C ASN A 2 -12.23 -21.68 -12.37
N PRO A 3 -12.96 -21.55 -13.49
CA PRO A 3 -12.48 -20.90 -14.73
C PRO A 3 -12.03 -19.44 -14.55
N LYS A 4 -12.51 -18.73 -13.52
CA LYS A 4 -12.05 -17.38 -13.16
C LYS A 4 -10.62 -17.37 -12.60
N SER A 5 -10.19 -18.46 -11.95
CA SER A 5 -8.85 -18.61 -11.36
C SER A 5 -7.77 -18.80 -12.43
N MET A 6 -8.06 -19.57 -13.50
CA MET A 6 -7.14 -19.72 -14.64
C MET A 6 -6.91 -18.42 -15.40
N THR A 7 -7.87 -17.49 -15.38
CA THR A 7 -7.77 -16.22 -16.08
C THR A 7 -6.84 -15.25 -15.34
N ILE A 8 -6.95 -15.18 -14.00
CA ILE A 8 -6.10 -14.33 -13.14
C ILE A 8 -4.63 -14.80 -13.14
N ILE A 9 -4.39 -16.11 -13.15
CA ILE A 9 -3.01 -16.67 -13.23
C ILE A 9 -2.36 -16.31 -14.57
N LYS A 10 -3.11 -16.32 -15.68
CA LYS A 10 -2.61 -15.87 -17.00
C LYS A 10 -2.29 -14.37 -17.04
N PHE A 11 -2.97 -13.53 -16.25
CA PHE A 11 -2.66 -12.10 -16.14
C PHE A 11 -1.34 -11.81 -15.43
N ILE A 12 -1.04 -12.55 -14.36
CA ILE A 12 0.23 -12.43 -13.64
C ILE A 12 1.39 -12.89 -14.56
N ILE A 13 1.18 -13.92 -15.37
CA ILE A 13 2.15 -14.42 -16.36
C ILE A 13 2.30 -13.45 -17.56
N LEU A 14 1.24 -12.78 -18.01
CA LEU A 14 1.33 -11.79 -19.10
C LEU A 14 1.99 -10.48 -18.66
N LEU A 15 1.87 -10.10 -17.38
CA LEU A 15 2.60 -8.95 -16.83
C LEU A 15 4.11 -9.22 -16.71
N THR A 16 4.52 -10.48 -16.52
CA THR A 16 5.95 -10.85 -16.52
C THR A 16 6.50 -11.06 -17.95
N LEU A 17 5.69 -11.52 -18.91
CA LEU A 17 6.13 -11.77 -20.29
C LEU A 17 6.12 -10.53 -21.21
N ASN A 18 5.29 -9.50 -20.95
CA ASN A 18 5.30 -8.27 -21.76
C ASN A 18 6.55 -7.39 -21.55
N ILE A 19 7.37 -7.68 -20.53
CA ILE A 19 8.65 -6.99 -20.33
C ILE A 19 9.70 -7.46 -21.37
N SER A 20 9.51 -8.65 -21.95
CA SER A 20 10.42 -9.20 -22.98
C SER A 20 10.32 -8.51 -24.34
N PHE A 21 9.28 -7.70 -24.60
CA PHE A 21 9.07 -7.01 -25.88
C PHE A 21 9.80 -5.66 -26.00
N LEU A 22 10.50 -5.19 -24.97
CA LEU A 22 11.30 -3.96 -25.04
C LEU A 22 12.78 -4.18 -25.44
N ASN A 23 13.18 -5.42 -25.70
CA ASN A 23 14.56 -5.83 -25.97
C ASN A 23 14.72 -6.60 -27.29
N GLN A 24 14.32 -6.01 -28.42
CA GLN A 24 14.93 -6.36 -29.71
C GLN A 24 15.18 -5.10 -30.54
N SER A 25 16.40 -4.57 -30.44
CA SER A 25 17.13 -4.06 -31.59
C SER A 25 18.54 -4.64 -31.55
N GLN A 26 18.98 -5.13 -32.71
CA GLN A 26 20.07 -6.05 -32.95
C GLN A 26 21.46 -5.55 -32.49
N ALA A 27 22.28 -6.48 -32.01
CA ALA A 27 23.70 -6.56 -32.37
C ALA A 27 24.18 -8.01 -32.19
N THR A 28 24.49 -8.63 -33.32
CA THR A 28 25.17 -9.91 -33.50
C THR A 28 26.60 -9.88 -32.96
N ASN A 29 27.05 -10.93 -32.26
CA ASN A 29 28.12 -11.85 -32.70
C ASN A 29 28.82 -12.64 -31.57
N LYS A 30 29.06 -13.93 -31.91
CA LYS A 30 30.13 -14.87 -31.48
C LYS A 30 29.99 -15.69 -30.18
N GLU A 31 29.47 -16.90 -30.40
CA GLU A 31 30.00 -18.22 -30.04
C GLU A 31 31.42 -18.29 -29.43
N SER A 32 31.60 -19.06 -28.34
CA SER A 32 32.42 -20.30 -28.34
C SER A 32 32.55 -20.94 -26.93
N THR A 33 31.84 -22.05 -26.75
CA THR A 33 32.25 -23.40 -26.26
C THR A 33 33.33 -23.60 -25.15
N THR A 34 32.84 -24.03 -23.97
CA THR A 34 33.10 -25.27 -23.16
C THR A 34 34.50 -25.79 -22.75
N THR A 35 34.52 -26.31 -21.49
CA THR A 35 35.32 -27.42 -20.85
C THR A 35 36.59 -26.96 -20.08
N THR A 36 36.97 -27.35 -18.83
CA THR A 36 36.92 -28.61 -18.03
C THR A 36 37.37 -28.24 -16.57
N LEU A 37 36.69 -28.57 -15.45
CA LEU A 37 36.78 -29.76 -14.56
C LEU A 37 37.59 -29.61 -13.21
N HIS A 38 36.85 -29.81 -12.10
CA HIS A 38 37.17 -30.27 -10.72
C HIS A 38 38.26 -29.65 -9.81
N LYS A 39 37.85 -29.14 -8.61
CA LYS A 39 37.96 -29.84 -7.29
C LYS A 39 37.23 -29.10 -6.14
N HIS A 40 37.03 -29.83 -5.03
CA HIS A 40 36.04 -29.71 -3.94
C HIS A 40 36.14 -28.55 -2.91
N HIS A 41 34.95 -28.04 -2.52
CA HIS A 41 34.43 -27.47 -1.25
C HIS A 41 35.16 -26.30 -0.52
N PRO A 42 34.44 -25.36 0.15
CA PRO A 42 33.23 -25.53 0.97
C PRO A 42 31.98 -24.77 0.45
N LYS A 43 30.79 -25.18 0.93
CA LYS A 43 29.51 -24.49 0.68
C LYS A 43 29.59 -23.01 1.11
N ALA A 44 29.78 -22.12 0.15
CA ALA A 44 29.39 -20.73 0.28
C ALA A 44 27.87 -20.65 0.16
N HIS A 45 27.24 -19.96 1.11
CA HIS A 45 25.83 -19.59 1.00
C HIS A 45 25.59 -18.90 -0.34
N SER A 46 24.67 -19.44 -1.14
CA SER A 46 24.17 -18.79 -2.35
C SER A 46 23.72 -17.37 -2.02
N PRO A 47 23.91 -16.39 -2.94
CA PRO A 47 23.33 -15.08 -2.78
C PRO A 47 21.81 -15.25 -2.71
N SER A 48 21.21 -14.85 -1.59
CA SER A 48 19.77 -14.78 -1.45
C SER A 48 19.20 -13.93 -2.58
N SER A 49 18.13 -14.43 -3.17
CA SER A 49 17.31 -13.74 -4.15
C SER A 49 16.98 -12.31 -3.70
N PRO A 50 16.86 -11.33 -4.62
CA PRO A 50 16.54 -9.93 -4.28
C PRO A 50 15.22 -9.71 -3.53
N LEU A 51 14.39 -10.75 -3.38
CA LEU A 51 13.10 -10.71 -2.69
C LEU A 51 13.20 -10.53 -1.16
N SER A 52 14.36 -10.73 -0.53
CA SER A 52 14.46 -10.71 0.93
C SER A 52 14.63 -9.32 1.55
N ASN A 53 15.18 -8.36 0.81
CA ASN A 53 15.58 -7.07 1.41
C ASN A 53 14.42 -6.05 1.47
N GLU A 54 13.51 -6.05 0.48
CA GLU A 54 12.33 -5.18 0.50
C GLU A 54 11.28 -5.62 1.52
N GLN A 55 11.09 -6.93 1.70
CA GLN A 55 10.11 -7.46 2.65
C GLN A 55 10.60 -7.39 4.11
N PHE A 56 11.92 -7.43 4.31
CA PHE A 56 12.52 -7.22 5.63
C PHE A 56 12.49 -5.75 6.06
N THR A 57 12.76 -4.84 5.12
CA THR A 57 12.68 -3.38 5.38
C THR A 57 11.25 -2.86 5.49
N SER A 58 10.27 -3.52 4.87
CA SER A 58 8.85 -3.15 4.97
C SER A 58 8.27 -3.37 6.36
N SER A 59 8.54 -4.54 6.95
CA SER A 59 8.12 -4.86 8.31
C SER A 59 8.71 -3.87 9.32
N PHE A 60 10.00 -3.54 9.20
CA PHE A 60 10.69 -2.70 10.18
C PHE A 60 10.09 -1.29 10.31
N GLN A 61 9.79 -0.60 9.20
CA GLN A 61 9.28 0.78 9.26
C GLN A 61 7.86 0.85 9.84
N TYR A 62 7.04 -0.15 9.57
CA TYR A 62 5.70 -0.22 10.13
C TYR A 62 5.72 -0.55 11.63
N GLU A 63 6.55 -1.51 12.04
CA GLU A 63 6.73 -1.83 13.46
C GLU A 63 7.31 -0.65 14.25
N GLU A 64 8.29 0.07 13.71
CA GLU A 64 8.82 1.30 14.34
C GLU A 64 7.73 2.36 14.52
N PHE A 65 6.87 2.54 13.52
CA PHE A 65 5.72 3.44 13.62
C PHE A 65 4.76 3.01 14.73
N LEU A 66 4.40 1.72 14.80
CA LEU A 66 3.52 1.20 15.85
C LEU A 66 4.13 1.36 17.25
N GLU A 67 5.44 1.11 17.41
CA GLU A 67 6.13 1.31 18.68
C GLU A 67 6.08 2.77 19.14
N GLN A 68 6.26 3.72 18.21
CA GLN A 68 6.12 5.15 18.51
C GLN A 68 4.69 5.52 18.91
N CYS A 69 3.68 4.88 18.34
CA CYS A 69 2.28 5.06 18.72
C CYS A 69 2.00 4.51 20.12
N GLU A 70 2.46 3.29 20.42
CA GLU A 70 2.27 2.62 21.72
C GLU A 70 2.90 3.42 22.87
N LYS A 71 4.11 3.98 22.67
CA LYS A 71 4.82 4.82 23.65
C LYS A 71 4.05 6.07 24.09
N ARG A 72 3.03 6.49 23.34
CA ARG A 72 2.18 7.65 23.70
C ARG A 72 1.07 7.27 24.67
N MET A 73 0.82 5.98 24.87
CA MET A 73 -0.14 5.44 25.82
C MET A 73 0.58 4.90 27.06
N THR A 74 -0.05 5.03 28.22
CA THR A 74 0.40 4.38 29.47
C THR A 74 -0.47 3.17 29.74
N SER A 75 0.05 2.16 30.45
CA SER A 75 -0.71 0.97 30.86
C SER A 75 -2.04 1.35 31.52
N ASP A 76 -2.00 2.25 32.50
CA ASP A 76 -3.20 2.64 33.27
C ASP A 76 -4.29 3.28 32.41
N CYS A 77 -3.89 3.99 31.34
CA CYS A 77 -4.84 4.58 30.41
C CYS A 77 -5.32 3.57 29.37
N ALA A 78 -4.45 2.67 28.90
CA ALA A 78 -4.84 1.56 28.04
C ALA A 78 -5.89 0.68 28.72
N ASP A 79 -5.68 0.33 29.99
CA ASP A 79 -6.62 -0.47 30.78
C ASP A 79 -7.98 0.22 30.91
N GLN A 80 -8.00 1.52 31.27
CA GLN A 80 -9.25 2.29 31.34
C GLN A 80 -10.00 2.34 30.00
N ILE A 81 -9.26 2.49 28.89
CA ILE A 81 -9.82 2.55 27.54
C ILE A 81 -10.42 1.19 27.16
N ILE A 82 -9.67 0.11 27.34
CA ILE A 82 -10.11 -1.26 27.05
C ILE A 82 -11.34 -1.59 27.88
N GLU A 83 -11.32 -1.33 29.18
CA GLU A 83 -12.47 -1.58 30.04
C GLU A 83 -13.69 -0.73 29.65
N ASN A 84 -13.51 0.53 29.26
CA ASN A 84 -14.61 1.34 28.74
C ASN A 84 -15.21 0.74 27.47
N ILE A 85 -14.37 0.26 26.53
CA ILE A 85 -14.83 -0.34 25.28
C ILE A 85 -15.58 -1.66 25.56
N PHE A 86 -15.12 -2.51 26.47
CA PHE A 86 -15.74 -3.82 26.69
C PHE A 86 -16.92 -3.80 27.67
N LYS A 87 -16.88 -2.93 28.70
CA LYS A 87 -17.88 -2.94 29.78
C LYS A 87 -18.90 -1.80 29.71
N ASP A 88 -18.77 -0.86 28.77
CA ASP A 88 -19.66 0.30 28.55
C ASP A 88 -19.89 1.22 29.77
N ASP A 89 -19.21 1.00 30.91
CA ASP A 89 -19.61 1.51 32.22
C ASP A 89 -18.46 2.17 33.03
N LYS A 90 -17.33 2.47 32.38
CA LYS A 90 -16.22 3.22 33.02
C LYS A 90 -15.92 4.50 32.27
N SER A 91 -16.01 5.65 32.93
CA SER A 91 -15.63 6.93 32.34
C SER A 91 -14.11 6.98 32.15
N VAL A 92 -13.64 7.22 30.92
CA VAL A 92 -12.23 7.52 30.67
C VAL A 92 -11.99 8.96 31.11
N ASN A 93 -11.04 9.17 32.03
CA ASN A 93 -10.75 10.49 32.58
C ASN A 93 -10.11 11.43 31.52
N LYS A 94 -10.10 12.74 31.80
CA LYS A 94 -9.56 13.76 30.88
C LYS A 94 -8.09 13.52 30.52
N THR A 95 -7.27 13.02 31.46
CA THR A 95 -5.85 12.72 31.23
C THR A 95 -5.67 11.58 30.22
N CYS A 96 -6.43 10.50 30.36
CA CYS A 96 -6.39 9.37 29.43
C CYS A 96 -7.01 9.73 28.08
N CYS A 97 -8.07 10.54 28.04
CA CYS A 97 -8.57 11.10 26.79
C CYS A 97 -7.52 11.97 26.09
N SER A 98 -6.78 12.80 26.85
CA SER A 98 -5.68 13.60 26.30
C SER A 98 -4.61 12.73 25.66
N LYS A 99 -4.17 11.66 26.35
CA LYS A 99 -3.20 10.69 25.79
C LYS A 99 -3.74 9.99 24.53
N LEU A 100 -5.01 9.59 24.55
CA LEU A 100 -5.66 8.97 23.39
C LEU A 100 -5.62 9.92 22.20
N ILE A 101 -6.10 11.16 22.31
CA ILE A 101 -6.13 12.08 21.17
C ILE A 101 -4.72 12.50 20.72
N ASN A 102 -3.80 12.72 21.67
CA ASN A 102 -2.42 13.13 21.38
C ASN A 102 -1.54 12.04 20.74
N MET A 103 -2.03 10.79 20.62
CA MET A 103 -1.35 9.78 19.80
C MET A 103 -1.45 10.10 18.31
N GLY A 104 -2.50 10.82 17.91
CA GLY A 104 -2.81 11.14 16.53
C GLY A 104 -3.72 10.12 15.86
N PRO A 105 -4.49 10.54 14.84
CA PRO A 105 -5.51 9.70 14.21
C PRO A 105 -4.93 8.48 13.48
N ASP A 106 -3.74 8.62 12.88
CA ASP A 106 -3.08 7.49 12.21
C ASP A 106 -2.66 6.40 13.20
N CYS A 107 -2.11 6.80 14.36
CA CYS A 107 -1.74 5.86 15.41
C CYS A 107 -2.96 5.10 15.94
N HIS A 108 -4.05 5.81 16.24
CA HIS A 108 -5.29 5.19 16.70
C HIS A 108 -5.83 4.19 15.68
N LYS A 109 -5.91 4.58 14.41
CA LYS A 109 -6.42 3.74 13.33
C LYS A 109 -5.58 2.49 13.11
N GLU A 110 -4.25 2.59 13.07
CA GLU A 110 -3.40 1.43 12.76
C GLU A 110 -3.24 0.49 13.96
N LEU A 111 -3.21 1.00 15.20
CA LEU A 111 -3.29 0.15 16.40
C LEU A 111 -4.63 -0.60 16.42
N LEU A 112 -5.74 0.07 16.10
CA LEU A 112 -7.04 -0.58 15.95
C LEU A 112 -7.06 -1.64 14.84
N ASN A 113 -6.43 -1.38 13.70
CA ASN A 113 -6.33 -2.36 12.61
C ASN A 113 -5.53 -3.60 13.03
N ARG A 114 -4.46 -3.43 13.80
CA ARG A 114 -3.69 -4.55 14.36
C ARG A 114 -4.57 -5.39 15.29
N GLU A 115 -5.28 -4.76 16.22
CA GLU A 115 -6.20 -5.46 17.12
C GLU A 115 -7.36 -6.13 16.39
N LYS A 116 -7.88 -5.54 15.31
CA LYS A 116 -8.90 -6.15 14.46
C LYS A 116 -8.47 -7.49 13.87
N THR A 117 -7.17 -7.69 13.63
CA THR A 117 -6.66 -8.99 13.16
C THR A 117 -6.62 -10.04 14.28
N LEU A 118 -6.62 -9.61 15.54
CA LEU A 118 -6.55 -10.45 16.72
C LEU A 118 -7.95 -10.74 17.32
N HIS A 119 -8.91 -9.86 17.10
CA HIS A 119 -10.25 -9.94 17.69
C HIS A 119 -11.35 -10.09 16.65
N GLU A 120 -12.22 -11.09 16.81
CA GLU A 120 -13.37 -11.32 15.93
C GLU A 120 -14.52 -10.31 16.15
N ASP A 121 -14.57 -9.67 17.32
CA ASP A 121 -15.64 -8.73 17.67
C ASP A 121 -15.48 -7.39 16.94
N LYS A 122 -16.17 -7.29 15.81
CA LYS A 122 -16.26 -6.06 15.00
C LYS A 122 -16.83 -4.87 15.77
N LYS A 123 -17.51 -5.06 16.91
CA LYS A 123 -18.04 -3.96 17.74
C LYS A 123 -16.93 -3.17 18.43
N TYR A 124 -15.78 -3.79 18.72
CA TYR A 124 -14.64 -3.13 19.35
C TYR A 124 -14.20 -1.87 18.58
N ILE A 125 -14.12 -1.96 17.25
CA ILE A 125 -13.74 -0.83 16.38
C ILE A 125 -14.75 0.30 16.51
N ALA A 126 -16.05 0.02 16.38
CA ALA A 126 -17.09 1.03 16.48
C ALA A 126 -17.10 1.73 17.85
N LYS A 127 -16.88 0.98 18.92
CA LYS A 127 -16.80 1.52 20.28
C LYS A 127 -15.54 2.36 20.51
N SER A 128 -14.39 1.95 19.98
CA SER A 128 -13.16 2.73 20.04
C SER A 128 -13.27 4.04 19.26
N GLU A 129 -13.88 4.03 18.07
CA GLU A 129 -14.19 5.23 17.29
C GLU A 129 -15.16 6.18 18.03
N HIS A 130 -16.17 5.62 18.70
CA HIS A 130 -17.07 6.41 19.54
C HIS A 130 -16.34 7.05 20.72
N LEU A 131 -15.44 6.29 21.37
CA LEU A 131 -14.60 6.78 22.45
C LEU A 131 -13.68 7.91 21.97
N TRP A 132 -13.04 7.76 20.81
CA TRP A 132 -12.20 8.78 20.19
C TRP A 132 -12.98 10.10 20.05
N LYS A 133 -14.15 10.07 19.39
CA LYS A 133 -15.01 11.25 19.20
C LYS A 133 -15.46 11.88 20.52
N ARG A 134 -15.70 11.07 21.55
CA ARG A 134 -16.01 11.57 22.89
C ARG A 134 -14.80 12.28 23.51
N CYS A 135 -13.62 11.69 23.41
CA CYS A 135 -12.40 12.29 23.93
C CYS A 135 -12.01 13.57 23.18
N GLU A 136 -12.19 13.65 21.85
CA GLU A 136 -12.01 14.89 21.08
C GLU A 136 -12.84 16.05 21.65
N LYS A 137 -14.09 15.80 22.04
CA LYS A 137 -14.96 16.81 22.68
C LYS A 137 -14.47 17.22 24.07
N ILE A 138 -13.88 16.29 24.83
CA ILE A 138 -13.38 16.53 26.20
C ILE A 138 -12.09 17.36 26.18
N VAL A 139 -11.18 17.05 25.25
CA VAL A 139 -9.84 17.66 25.19
C VAL A 139 -9.81 18.91 24.31
N GLY A 140 -10.75 19.03 23.37
CA GLY A 140 -10.79 20.11 22.40
C GLY A 140 -9.86 19.87 21.20
N PRO A 141 -9.73 20.86 20.31
CA PRO A 141 -8.85 20.74 19.13
C PRO A 141 -7.39 20.60 19.57
N VAL A 142 -6.76 19.51 19.15
CA VAL A 142 -5.34 19.26 19.36
C VAL A 142 -4.57 19.78 18.14
N LYS A 143 -3.52 20.57 18.37
CA LYS A 143 -2.63 21.02 17.30
C LYS A 143 -1.73 19.86 16.90
N ASP A 144 -1.33 19.77 15.63
CA ASP A 144 -0.34 18.76 15.21
C ASP A 144 0.97 18.99 15.98
N HIS A 145 1.24 18.10 16.94
CA HIS A 145 2.39 18.14 17.82
C HIS A 145 3.53 17.23 17.34
N GLY A 146 3.59 16.93 16.04
CA GLY A 146 4.58 15.99 15.51
C GLY A 146 4.17 14.55 15.83
N TYR A 147 3.01 14.15 15.33
CA TYR A 147 2.60 12.75 15.39
C TYR A 147 3.59 11.85 14.63
N PRO A 148 3.73 10.56 15.02
CA PRO A 148 4.45 9.60 14.22
C PRO A 148 3.88 9.59 12.80
N LYS A 149 4.75 9.62 11.79
CA LYS A 149 4.33 9.65 10.40
C LYS A 149 4.06 8.24 9.92
N LEU A 150 2.82 7.99 9.49
CA LEU A 150 2.43 6.72 8.90
C LEU A 150 3.32 6.40 7.69
N PRO A 151 4.01 5.25 7.66
CA PRO A 151 4.89 4.92 6.54
C PRO A 151 4.08 4.71 5.24
N PRO A 152 4.72 4.88 4.07
CA PRO A 152 4.11 4.58 2.78
C PRO A 152 3.43 3.21 2.75
N ARG A 153 2.31 3.09 2.04
CA ARG A 153 1.47 1.88 2.06
C ARG A 153 2.19 0.59 1.69
N ARG A 154 3.19 0.65 0.80
CA ARG A 154 4.05 -0.49 0.44
C ARG A 154 4.70 -1.19 1.64
N TYR A 155 4.84 -0.48 2.76
CA TYR A 155 5.43 -0.99 3.99
C TYR A 155 4.40 -1.46 5.02
N ARG A 156 3.11 -1.25 4.76
CA ARG A 156 2.03 -1.61 5.69
C ARG A 156 1.49 -3.03 5.40
N PRO A 157 1.00 -3.75 6.42
CA PRO A 157 0.33 -5.03 6.23
C PRO A 157 -0.86 -4.94 5.26
N GLY A 158 -1.11 -6.02 4.52
CA GLY A 158 -2.22 -6.10 3.56
C GLY A 158 -2.08 -5.20 2.33
N ASN A 159 -0.88 -4.66 2.04
CA ASN A 159 -0.65 -3.84 0.84
C ASN A 159 -1.01 -4.59 -0.46
N GLU A 160 -0.62 -5.85 -0.60
CA GLU A 160 -0.94 -6.64 -1.80
C GLU A 160 -2.46 -6.88 -1.95
N ASP A 161 -3.15 -7.23 -0.87
CA ASP A 161 -4.61 -7.39 -0.88
C ASP A 161 -5.33 -6.07 -1.20
N PHE A 162 -4.81 -4.94 -0.69
CA PHE A 162 -5.33 -3.63 -1.05
C PHE A 162 -5.14 -3.33 -2.53
N LEU A 163 -3.93 -3.49 -3.07
CA LEU A 163 -3.64 -3.24 -4.48
C LEU A 163 -4.49 -4.14 -5.38
N LYS A 164 -4.68 -5.41 -5.00
CA LYS A 164 -5.59 -6.34 -5.66
C LYS A 164 -7.03 -5.82 -5.64
N GLY A 165 -7.54 -5.41 -4.47
CA GLY A 165 -8.87 -4.83 -4.36
C GLY A 165 -9.05 -3.55 -5.18
N CYS A 166 -8.00 -2.74 -5.33
CA CYS A 166 -7.99 -1.60 -6.24
C CYS A 166 -8.07 -2.05 -7.71
N ALA A 167 -7.25 -3.02 -8.10
CA ALA A 167 -7.22 -3.56 -9.46
C ALA A 167 -8.56 -4.16 -9.88
N GLU A 168 -9.26 -4.86 -8.98
CA GLU A 168 -10.57 -5.48 -9.24
C GLU A 168 -11.68 -4.46 -9.57
N LYS A 169 -11.54 -3.20 -9.17
CA LYS A 169 -12.48 -2.12 -9.54
C LYS A 169 -12.28 -1.65 -10.99
N MET A 170 -11.19 -2.06 -11.63
CA MET A 170 -10.83 -1.70 -12.99
C MET A 170 -11.00 -2.90 -13.93
N THR A 171 -11.50 -2.65 -15.14
CA THR A 171 -11.44 -3.66 -16.21
C THR A 171 -10.07 -3.61 -16.87
N GLU A 172 -9.54 -4.74 -17.32
CA GLU A 172 -8.29 -4.83 -18.08
C GLU A 172 -8.19 -3.75 -19.17
N LYS A 173 -9.21 -3.65 -20.04
CA LYS A 173 -9.25 -2.64 -21.12
C LYS A 173 -9.02 -1.21 -20.62
N CYS A 174 -9.62 -0.83 -19.49
CA CYS A 174 -9.42 0.49 -18.92
C CYS A 174 -8.08 0.63 -18.21
N GLY A 175 -7.63 -0.40 -17.50
CA GLY A 175 -6.29 -0.43 -16.89
C GLY A 175 -5.19 -0.21 -17.91
N THR A 176 -5.24 -0.92 -19.03
CA THR A 176 -4.28 -0.77 -20.14
C THR A 176 -4.28 0.64 -20.72
N LYS A 177 -5.46 1.24 -20.95
CA LYS A 177 -5.56 2.63 -21.42
C LYS A 177 -4.95 3.63 -20.44
N ILE A 178 -5.17 3.44 -19.15
CA ILE A 178 -4.61 4.32 -18.10
C ILE A 178 -3.10 4.18 -18.07
N VAL A 179 -2.56 2.95 -18.04
CA VAL A 179 -1.10 2.72 -18.06
C VAL A 179 -0.48 3.30 -19.33
N ALA A 180 -1.12 3.15 -20.49
CA ALA A 180 -0.66 3.78 -21.72
C ALA A 180 -0.67 5.32 -21.64
N ALA A 181 -1.67 5.93 -21.00
CA ALA A 181 -1.69 7.38 -20.80
C ALA A 181 -0.56 7.85 -19.87
N LEU A 182 -0.26 7.08 -18.81
CA LEU A 182 0.80 7.38 -17.85
C LEU A 182 2.20 7.28 -18.49
N PHE A 183 2.49 6.19 -19.17
CA PHE A 183 3.84 5.90 -19.68
C PHE A 183 4.06 6.31 -21.13
N GLY A 184 3.02 6.28 -21.96
CA GLY A 184 3.07 6.66 -23.38
C GLY A 184 2.70 8.11 -23.67
N GLY A 185 1.93 8.78 -22.80
CA GLY A 185 1.63 10.22 -22.91
C GLY A 185 0.58 10.62 -23.96
N GLU A 186 0.27 9.76 -24.92
CA GLU A 186 -0.64 10.09 -26.04
C GLU A 186 -2.05 9.47 -25.91
N ALA A 187 -2.26 8.54 -24.97
CA ALA A 187 -3.53 7.83 -24.86
C ALA A 187 -4.59 8.68 -24.13
N THR A 188 -5.70 8.99 -24.82
CA THR A 188 -6.87 9.61 -24.19
C THR A 188 -7.70 8.56 -23.44
N VAL A 189 -7.98 8.80 -22.16
CA VAL A 189 -8.89 7.97 -21.37
C VAL A 189 -10.33 8.42 -21.63
N ASP A 190 -11.19 7.50 -22.08
CA ASP A 190 -12.59 7.78 -22.41
C ASP A 190 -13.48 7.92 -21.16
N LYS A 191 -14.70 8.47 -21.34
CA LYS A 191 -15.67 8.69 -20.26
C LYS A 191 -15.96 7.42 -19.44
N LYS A 192 -16.06 6.26 -20.09
CA LYS A 192 -16.35 4.98 -19.41
C LYS A 192 -15.21 4.55 -18.50
N CYS A 193 -13.97 4.65 -18.97
CA CYS A 193 -12.80 4.34 -18.16
C CYS A 193 -12.56 5.40 -17.07
N CYS A 194 -12.85 6.67 -17.33
CA CYS A 194 -12.80 7.71 -16.32
C CYS A 194 -13.80 7.51 -15.19
N SER A 195 -15.05 7.13 -15.50
CA SER A 195 -16.04 6.80 -14.48
C SER A 195 -15.57 5.66 -13.57
N LYS A 196 -14.95 4.62 -14.14
CA LYS A 196 -14.34 3.52 -13.36
C LYS A 196 -13.15 3.97 -12.51
N LEU A 197 -12.28 4.83 -13.06
CA LEU A 197 -11.13 5.37 -12.33
C LEU A 197 -11.56 6.20 -11.12
N LEU A 198 -12.55 7.08 -11.29
CA LEU A 198 -13.10 7.86 -10.18
C LEU A 198 -13.79 6.97 -9.15
N HIS A 199 -14.56 5.97 -9.59
CA HIS A 199 -15.21 5.02 -8.70
C HIS A 199 -14.21 4.14 -7.93
N MET A 200 -13.04 3.85 -8.52
CA MET A 200 -11.95 3.12 -7.86
C MET A 200 -11.42 3.90 -6.64
N GLY A 201 -11.35 5.23 -6.77
CA GLY A 201 -10.96 6.18 -5.73
C GLY A 201 -9.50 6.66 -5.86
N GLY A 202 -9.24 7.88 -5.37
CA GLY A 202 -7.95 8.56 -5.49
C GLY A 202 -6.80 7.80 -4.81
N GLU A 203 -7.04 7.29 -3.60
CA GLU A 203 -6.02 6.50 -2.88
C GLU A 203 -5.61 5.25 -3.67
N CYS A 204 -6.57 4.53 -4.26
CA CYS A 204 -6.26 3.40 -5.13
C CYS A 204 -5.46 3.82 -6.36
N HIS A 205 -5.80 4.96 -6.97
CA HIS A 205 -5.07 5.46 -8.14
C HIS A 205 -3.60 5.77 -7.79
N ASP A 206 -3.38 6.53 -6.73
CA ASP A 206 -2.04 6.96 -6.30
C ASP A 206 -1.16 5.77 -5.93
N GLU A 207 -1.68 4.79 -5.18
CA GLU A 207 -0.91 3.61 -4.78
C GLU A 207 -0.62 2.67 -5.96
N MET A 208 -1.55 2.51 -6.90
CA MET A 208 -1.30 1.75 -8.14
C MET A 208 -0.22 2.42 -8.99
N VAL A 209 -0.21 3.75 -9.10
CA VAL A 209 0.82 4.51 -9.82
C VAL A 209 2.18 4.37 -9.13
N LYS A 210 2.24 4.48 -7.80
CA LYS A 210 3.48 4.24 -7.03
C LYS A 210 4.00 2.82 -7.25
N ARG A 211 3.11 1.82 -7.29
CA ARG A 211 3.49 0.43 -7.57
C ARG A 211 4.05 0.25 -8.97
N LEU A 212 3.40 0.82 -9.99
CA LEU A 212 3.90 0.78 -11.37
C LEU A 212 5.28 1.44 -11.49
N LEU A 213 5.46 2.59 -10.82
CA LEU A 213 6.74 3.28 -10.76
C LEU A 213 7.82 2.43 -10.10
N GLN A 214 7.51 1.71 -9.02
CA GLN A 214 8.43 0.77 -8.37
C GLN A 214 8.84 -0.38 -9.29
N LEU A 215 7.86 -1.00 -9.96
CA LEU A 215 8.13 -2.08 -10.92
C LEU A 215 9.00 -1.60 -12.09
N SER A 216 8.96 -0.31 -12.41
CA SER A 216 9.79 0.33 -13.42
C SER A 216 11.14 0.86 -12.93
N GLU A 217 11.53 0.66 -11.66
CA GLU A 217 12.71 1.31 -11.06
C GLU A 217 14.03 1.01 -11.75
N LYS A 218 14.15 -0.16 -12.39
CA LYS A 218 15.35 -0.56 -13.14
C LYS A 218 15.37 0.00 -14.57
N SER A 219 14.30 0.64 -15.02
CA SER A 219 14.21 1.19 -16.37
C SER A 219 14.74 2.62 -16.41
N THR A 220 15.87 2.81 -17.10
CA THR A 220 16.43 4.15 -17.36
C THR A 220 15.59 4.99 -18.32
N LYS A 221 14.62 4.38 -19.00
CA LYS A 221 13.72 5.04 -19.95
C LYS A 221 12.52 5.70 -19.29
N VAL A 222 12.25 5.41 -18.00
CA VAL A 222 11.07 5.93 -17.30
C VAL A 222 11.41 7.20 -16.53
N ASN A 223 10.90 8.33 -17.01
CA ASN A 223 10.90 9.58 -16.26
C ASN A 223 9.79 9.57 -15.20
N ARG A 224 10.16 9.30 -13.93
CA ARG A 224 9.22 9.20 -12.81
C ARG A 224 8.44 10.49 -12.57
N GLY A 225 9.08 11.65 -12.74
CA GLY A 225 8.43 12.96 -12.58
C GLY A 225 7.37 13.20 -13.65
N GLU A 226 7.68 12.81 -14.89
CA GLU A 226 6.75 12.90 -16.00
C GLU A 226 5.54 11.96 -15.84
N VAL A 227 5.77 10.70 -15.43
CA VAL A 227 4.68 9.76 -15.15
C VAL A 227 3.75 10.28 -14.06
N ARG A 228 4.29 10.87 -12.97
CA ARG A 228 3.47 11.50 -11.91
C ARG A 228 2.65 12.67 -12.46
N LYS A 229 3.28 13.56 -13.23
CA LYS A 229 2.57 14.68 -13.87
C LYS A 229 1.43 14.20 -14.78
N ARG A 230 1.67 13.15 -15.57
CA ARG A 230 0.65 12.54 -16.42
C ARG A 230 -0.46 11.87 -15.60
N SER A 231 -0.12 11.28 -14.45
CA SER A 231 -1.10 10.76 -13.49
C SER A 231 -2.07 11.84 -13.02
N ASP A 232 -1.55 12.99 -12.58
CA ASP A 232 -2.37 14.11 -12.15
C ASP A 232 -3.26 14.65 -13.29
N GLN A 233 -2.72 14.66 -14.52
CA GLN A 233 -3.47 15.08 -15.71
C GLN A 233 -4.61 14.11 -16.04
N VAL A 234 -4.36 12.80 -16.00
CA VAL A 234 -5.38 11.76 -16.21
C VAL A 234 -6.47 11.88 -15.15
N TRP A 235 -6.11 12.07 -13.88
CA TRP A 235 -7.08 12.24 -12.80
C TRP A 235 -7.97 13.47 -13.05
N LYS A 236 -7.37 14.65 -13.26
CA LYS A 236 -8.08 15.91 -13.54
C LYS A 236 -8.95 15.83 -14.81
N HIS A 237 -8.48 15.13 -15.84
CA HIS A 237 -9.28 14.87 -17.04
C HIS A 237 -10.51 14.03 -16.69
N CYS A 238 -10.33 12.96 -15.92
CA CYS A 238 -11.44 12.11 -15.52
C CYS A 238 -12.44 12.80 -14.59
N GLU A 239 -12.02 13.70 -13.71
CA GLU A 239 -12.94 14.53 -12.91
C GLU A 239 -13.88 15.38 -13.77
N LYS A 240 -13.44 15.79 -14.97
CA LYS A 240 -14.25 16.59 -15.91
C LYS A 240 -15.24 15.73 -16.69
N ILE A 241 -14.83 14.55 -17.16
CA ILE A 241 -15.64 13.77 -18.11
C ILE A 241 -16.27 12.50 -17.54
N GLY A 242 -15.82 12.06 -16.36
CA GLY A 242 -16.16 10.75 -15.76
C GLY A 242 -17.41 10.73 -14.89
N LYS A 243 -18.10 11.87 -14.75
CA LYS A 243 -19.38 12.00 -14.05
C LYS A 243 -20.55 11.55 -14.92
#